data_AF-A0A1F7LPZ8-F1
#
_entry.id   AF-A0A1F7LPZ8-F1
#
_cell.length_a   1.000
_cell.length_b   1.000
_cell.length_c   1.000
_cell.angle_alpha   90.00
_cell.angle_beta   90.00
_cell.angle_gamma   90.00
#
_symmetry.space_group_name_H-M   'P 1'
#
loop_
_entity.id
_entity.type
_entity.pdbx_description
1 polymer ?
#
loop_
_entity_poly.entity_id
_entity_poly.type
_entity_poly.pdbx_seq_one_letter_code
_entity_poly.pdbx_strand_id
1 'polypeptide(L)'
;MHKRVNVTLPEETIRLIDRSASHGNRSRFIDEAVKYFVREHGRSQLRRLLEEGAERRGARDLAIAEEWFPVDRDAWRKRRR
;
A
#
# COMPACT_ATOMS: atom_id res chain seq x y z
N MET A 1 -1.42 -23.26 -7.20
CA MET A 1 -1.91 -23.46 -8.59
C MET A 1 -1.24 -22.43 -9.49
N HIS A 2 -0.80 -22.82 -10.69
CA HIS A 2 -0.23 -21.91 -11.69
C HIS A 2 -1.18 -21.78 -12.89
N LYS A 3 -1.32 -20.57 -13.44
CA LYS A 3 -2.11 -20.31 -14.66
C LYS A 3 -1.18 -19.78 -15.74
N ARG A 4 -1.25 -20.35 -16.95
CA ARG A 4 -0.48 -19.84 -18.10
C ARG A 4 -1.17 -18.60 -18.66
N VAL A 5 -0.40 -17.54 -18.85
CA VAL A 5 -0.86 -16.26 -19.43
C VAL A 5 0.12 -15.88 -20.53
N ASN A 6 -0.40 -15.46 -21.69
CA ASN A 6 0.43 -14.92 -22.77
C ASN A 6 0.47 -13.40 -22.64
N VAL A 7 1.68 -12.83 -22.60
CA VAL A 7 1.90 -11.39 -22.51
C VAL A 7 2.93 -10.96 -23.55
N THR A 8 2.69 -9.82 -24.19
CA THR A 8 3.66 -9.20 -25.08
C THR A 8 4.46 -8.20 -24.27
N LEU A 9 5.78 -8.29 -24.35
CA LEU A 9 6.71 -7.39 -23.67
C LEU A 9 7.69 -6.80 -24.68
N PRO A 10 8.21 -5.58 -24.45
CA PRO A 10 9.29 -5.02 -25.24
C PRO A 10 10.51 -5.95 -25.25
N GLU A 11 11.22 -5.98 -26.39
CA GLU A 11 12.37 -6.86 -26.56
C GLU A 11 13.47 -6.58 -25.52
N GLU A 12 13.67 -5.31 -25.17
CA GLU A 12 14.58 -4.88 -24.10
C GLU A 12 14.23 -5.50 -22.73
N THR A 13 12.94 -5.63 -22.43
CA THR A 13 12.46 -6.23 -21.17
C THR A 13 12.71 -7.73 -21.17
N ILE A 14 12.49 -8.41 -22.29
CA ILE A 14 12.83 -9.82 -22.44
C ILE A 14 14.33 -10.04 -22.26
N ARG A 15 15.18 -9.22 -22.88
CA ARG A 15 16.63 -9.29 -22.70
C ARG A 15 17.03 -9.07 -21.23
N LEU A 16 16.35 -8.18 -20.52
CA LEU A 16 16.60 -7.95 -19.09
C LEU A 16 16.20 -9.16 -18.23
N ILE A 17 15.04 -9.77 -18.51
CA ILE A 17 14.59 -11.00 -17.86
C ILE A 17 15.60 -12.12 -18.13
N ASP A 18 16.07 -12.26 -19.37
CA ASP A 18 16.99 -13.33 -19.77
C ASP A 18 18.37 -13.22 -19.12
N ARG A 19 18.84 -11.99 -18.87
CA ARG A 19 20.07 -11.75 -18.09
C ARG A 19 19.89 -12.01 -16.59
N SER A 20 18.70 -11.75 -16.06
CA SER A 20 18.45 -11.74 -14.61
C SER A 20 17.95 -13.09 -14.09
N ALA A 21 17.22 -13.85 -14.91
CA ALA A 21 16.71 -15.15 -14.57
C ALA A 21 17.73 -16.24 -14.93
N SER A 22 18.03 -17.13 -13.99
CA SER A 22 18.73 -18.38 -14.30
C SER A 22 17.93 -19.21 -15.32
N HIS A 23 18.64 -20.04 -16.11
CA HIS A 23 18.03 -20.85 -17.17
C HIS A 23 16.77 -21.59 -16.68
N GLY A 24 15.63 -21.34 -17.34
CA GLY A 24 14.34 -21.96 -17.00
C GLY A 24 13.51 -21.25 -15.91
N ASN A 25 14.01 -20.16 -15.32
CA ASN A 25 13.38 -19.52 -14.16
C ASN A 25 12.65 -18.19 -14.46
N ARG A 26 12.40 -17.89 -15.75
CA ARG A 26 11.75 -16.64 -16.19
C ARG A 26 10.39 -16.41 -15.51
N SER A 27 9.58 -17.46 -15.40
CA SER A 27 8.25 -17.36 -14.76
C SER A 27 8.34 -17.01 -13.28
N ARG A 28 9.34 -17.53 -12.56
CA ARG A 28 9.57 -17.19 -11.15
C ARG A 28 10.05 -15.75 -11.00
N PHE A 29 10.98 -15.34 -11.85
CA PHE A 29 11.46 -13.97 -11.88
C PHE A 29 10.32 -12.98 -12.14
N ILE A 30 9.43 -13.27 -13.09
CA ILE A 30 8.25 -12.45 -13.37
C ILE A 30 7.30 -12.41 -12.17
N ASP A 31 7.01 -13.54 -11.53
CA ASP A 31 6.17 -13.60 -10.32
C ASP A 31 6.73 -12.75 -9.18
N GLU A 32 8.04 -12.85 -8.91
CA GLU A 32 8.72 -12.06 -7.89
C GLU A 32 8.72 -10.56 -8.23
N ALA A 33 8.99 -10.19 -9.47
CA ALA A 33 8.97 -8.81 -9.93
C ALA A 33 7.58 -8.18 -9.80
N VAL A 34 6.51 -8.91 -10.16
CA VAL A 34 5.12 -8.42 -10.00
C VAL A 34 4.78 -8.23 -8.53
N LYS A 35 5.11 -9.21 -7.67
CA LYS A 35 4.88 -9.09 -6.22
C LYS A 35 5.64 -7.92 -5.61
N TYR A 36 6.89 -7.73 -6.02
CA TYR A 36 7.71 -6.60 -5.58
C TYR A 36 7.09 -5.27 -6.01
N PHE A 37 6.72 -5.13 -7.28
CA PHE A 37 6.11 -3.91 -7.82
C PHE A 37 4.81 -3.56 -7.10
N VAL A 38 3.92 -4.53 -6.91
CA VAL A 38 2.66 -4.32 -6.19
C VAL A 38 2.91 -3.95 -4.72
N ARG A 39 3.87 -4.57 -4.06
CA ARG A 39 4.20 -4.25 -2.67
C ARG A 39 4.76 -2.84 -2.52
N GLU A 40 5.68 -2.44 -3.38
CA GLU A 40 6.30 -1.10 -3.31
C GLU A 40 5.32 0.01 -3.71
N HIS A 41 4.61 -0.15 -4.83
CA HIS A 41 3.62 0.84 -5.23
C HIS A 41 2.35 0.83 -4.37
N GLY A 42 1.99 -0.32 -3.80
CA GLY A 42 0.85 -0.43 -2.89
C GLY A 42 1.04 0.45 -1.66
N ARG A 43 2.24 0.49 -1.07
CA ARG A 43 2.53 1.32 0.10
C ARG A 43 2.47 2.81 -0.21
N SER A 44 3.03 3.24 -1.33
CA SER A 44 3.02 4.67 -1.70
C SER A 44 1.61 5.14 -2.09
N GLN A 45 0.86 4.33 -2.83
CA GLN A 45 -0.54 4.63 -3.15
C GLN A 45 -1.42 4.63 -1.91
N LEU A 46 -1.26 3.64 -1.01
CA LEU A 46 -2.00 3.61 0.25
C LEU A 46 -1.71 4.85 1.08
N ARG A 47 -0.45 5.26 1.21
CA ARG A 47 -0.07 6.47 1.94
C ARG A 47 -0.75 7.71 1.35
N ARG A 48 -0.71 7.88 0.03
CA ARG A 48 -1.38 8.99 -0.66
C ARG A 48 -2.89 9.01 -0.37
N LEU A 49 -3.54 7.85 -0.47
CA LEU A 49 -4.98 7.73 -0.20
C LEU A 49 -5.34 8.02 1.26
N LEU A 50 -4.47 7.66 2.21
CA LEU A 50 -4.64 8.00 3.63
C LEU A 50 -4.49 9.50 3.87
N GLU A 51 -3.48 10.14 3.29
CA GLU A 51 -3.25 11.59 3.35
C GLU A 51 -4.46 12.35 2.79
N GLU A 52 -4.88 12.06 1.57
CA GLU A 52 -6.07 12.67 0.94
C GLU A 52 -7.36 12.41 1.73
N GLY A 53 -7.45 11.25 2.37
CA GLY A 53 -8.59 10.91 3.21
C GLY A 53 -8.62 11.73 4.50
N ALA A 54 -7.47 11.91 5.14
CA ALA A 54 -7.32 12.71 6.35
C ALA A 54 -7.62 14.18 6.07
N GLU A 55 -7.09 14.73 4.97
CA GLU A 55 -7.37 16.11 4.55
C GLU A 55 -8.86 16.34 4.29
N ARG A 56 -9.50 15.46 3.50
CA ARG A 56 -10.93 15.57 3.18
C ARG A 56 -11.83 15.49 4.40
N ARG A 57 -11.45 14.72 5.42
CA ARG A 57 -12.26 14.51 6.63
C ARG A 57 -11.83 15.38 7.80
N GLY A 58 -10.74 16.13 7.69
CA GLY A 58 -10.10 16.84 8.80
C GLY A 58 -11.05 17.78 9.54
N ALA A 59 -11.85 18.58 8.82
CA ALA A 59 -12.81 19.50 9.44
C ALA A 59 -13.89 18.76 10.26
N ARG A 60 -14.43 17.66 9.71
CA ARG A 60 -15.42 16.83 10.40
C ARG A 60 -14.81 16.15 11.62
N ASP A 61 -13.62 15.58 11.45
CA ASP A 61 -12.94 14.83 12.50
C ASP A 61 -12.54 15.76 13.66
N LEU A 62 -12.14 17.00 13.36
CA LEU A 62 -11.88 18.04 14.36
C LEU A 62 -13.16 18.44 15.11
N ALA A 63 -14.25 18.71 14.40
CA ALA A 63 -15.52 19.09 15.04
C ALA A 63 -16.03 18.02 16.01
N ILE A 64 -15.94 16.74 15.62
CA ILE A 64 -16.29 15.61 16.49
C ILE A 64 -15.36 15.57 17.72
N ALA A 65 -14.05 15.74 17.52
CA ALA A 65 -13.09 15.73 18.63
C ALA A 65 -13.37 16.85 19.63
N GLU A 66 -13.70 18.06 19.16
CA GLU A 66 -14.03 19.21 20.01
C GLU A 66 -15.34 18.99 20.79
N GLU A 67 -16.37 18.41 20.16
CA GLU A 67 -17.65 18.09 20.80
C GLU A 67 -17.47 17.08 21.95
N TRP A 68 -16.64 16.05 21.75
CA TRP A 68 -16.44 14.97 22.72
C TRP A 68 -15.38 15.27 23.78
N PHE A 69 -14.52 16.28 23.55
CA PHE A 69 -13.41 16.63 24.43
C PHE A 69 -13.77 16.80 25.92
N PRO A 70 -14.90 17.42 26.31
CA PRO A 70 -15.25 17.57 27.72
C PRO A 70 -15.47 16.22 28.44
N VAL A 71 -16.12 15.27 27.75
CA VAL A 71 -16.43 13.95 28.30
C VAL A 71 -15.15 13.14 28.48
N ASP A 72 -14.27 13.16 27.48
CA ASP A 72 -12.99 12.47 27.52
C ASP A 72 -12.08 13.01 28.63
N ARG A 73 -12.01 14.33 28.78
CA ARG A 73 -11.22 15.00 29.82
C ARG A 73 -11.63 14.57 31.23
N ASP A 74 -12.93 14.48 31.47
CA ASP A 74 -13.47 14.12 32.78
C ASP A 74 -13.26 12.63 33.09
N ALA A 75 -13.42 11.75 32.09
CA ALA A 75 -13.12 10.33 32.22
C ALA A 75 -11.63 10.09 32.55
N TRP A 76 -10.73 10.83 31.92
CA TRP A 76 -9.29 10.70 32.14
C TRP A 76 -8.85 11.18 33.53
N ARG A 77 -9.45 12.26 34.04
CA ARG A 77 -9.20 12.74 35.41
C ARG A 77 -9.66 11.75 36.47
N LYS A 78 -10.80 11.09 36.26
CA LYS A 78 -11.33 10.09 37.21
C LYS A 78 -10.45 8.84 37.32
N ARG A 79 -9.74 8.43 36.27
CA ARG A 79 -8.79 7.29 36.29
C ARG A 79 -7.47 7.58 37.01
N ARG A 80 -7.12 8.85 37.28
CA ARG A 80 -5.85 9.24 37.92
C ARG A 80 -5.96 9.55 39.42
N ARG A 81 -7.17 9.44 39.99
CA ARG A 81 -7.41 9.43 41.43
C ARG A 81 -7.57 8.00 41.90
#